data_AF-A0A3C0Q9T8-F1
#
_entry.id   AF-A0A3C0Q9T8-F1
#
_cell.length_a   1.000
_cell.length_b   1.000
_cell.length_c   1.000
_cell.angle_alpha   90.00
_cell.angle_beta   90.00
_cell.angle_gamma   90.00
#
_symmetry.space_group_name_H-M   'P 1'
#
loop_
_entity.id
_entity.type
_entity.pdbx_description
1 polymer ?
#
loop_
_entity_poly.entity_id
_entity_poly.type
_entity_poly.pdbx_seq_one_letter_code
_entity_poly.pdbx_strand_id
1 'polypeptide(L)'
;LDRVKVKGKHEPVTIYEPVGLSDSVPGELAKEVLASDTALNHYFAGDLEKAYSAFQILQDAAPERRLFGLYLERIAALQSQGIGPDWDGVFEHTSK
;
A
#
# COMPACT_ATOMS: atom_id res chain seq x y z
N LEU A 1 7.85 3.57 7.13
CA LEU A 1 7.75 2.72 5.92
C LEU A 1 7.40 3.71 4.82
N ASP A 2 8.40 4.50 4.45
CA ASP A 2 8.24 5.71 3.65
C ASP A 2 9.45 5.79 2.73
N ARG A 3 9.18 6.03 1.46
CA ARG A 3 10.04 5.68 0.33
C ARG A 3 11.15 6.72 0.21
N VAL A 4 12.39 6.37 0.57
CA VAL A 4 13.57 7.15 0.15
C VAL A 4 13.94 6.74 -1.28
N LYS A 5 14.00 7.73 -2.18
CA LYS A 5 14.37 7.58 -3.59
C LYS A 5 15.61 6.68 -3.78
N VAL A 6 15.42 5.49 -4.34
CA VAL A 6 16.46 4.81 -5.13
C VAL A 6 16.02 4.81 -6.58
N LYS A 7 16.76 5.54 -7.42
CA LYS A 7 16.59 5.54 -8.87
C LYS A 7 16.51 4.09 -9.36
N GLY A 8 15.41 3.73 -10.02
CA GLY A 8 15.42 2.69 -11.04
C GLY A 8 14.89 1.30 -10.70
N LYS A 9 14.14 1.09 -9.61
CA LYS A 9 13.47 -0.20 -9.39
C LYS A 9 12.06 -0.09 -8.82
N HIS A 10 11.07 -0.52 -9.61
CA HIS A 10 9.78 -1.03 -9.13
C HIS A 10 10.03 -2.41 -8.50
N GLU A 11 10.87 -2.47 -7.47
CA GLU A 11 10.97 -3.69 -6.67
C GLU A 11 9.68 -3.76 -5.84
N PRO A 12 8.92 -4.87 -5.91
CA PRO A 12 7.72 -5.02 -5.11
C PRO A 12 8.14 -4.79 -3.67
N VAL A 13 7.50 -3.81 -3.00
CA VAL A 13 7.74 -3.58 -1.58
C VAL A 13 7.01 -4.70 -0.87
N THR A 14 7.63 -5.87 -0.93
CA THR A 14 7.22 -7.07 -0.26
C THR A 14 7.52 -6.87 1.22
N ILE A 15 6.64 -6.14 1.89
CA ILE A 15 6.55 -6.10 3.35
C ILE A 15 5.87 -7.43 3.74
N TYR A 16 6.55 -8.55 3.48
CA TYR A 16 6.26 -9.71 4.29
C TYR A 16 6.85 -9.37 5.65
N GLU A 17 5.99 -9.04 6.61
CA GLU A 17 6.26 -9.53 7.96
C GLU A 17 6.74 -10.97 7.82
N PRO A 18 7.78 -11.41 8.55
CA PRO A 18 8.29 -12.77 8.43
C PRO A 18 7.23 -13.74 8.95
N VAL A 19 6.25 -14.06 8.12
CA VAL A 19 5.30 -15.14 8.35
C VAL A 19 6.12 -16.41 8.11
N GLY A 20 6.33 -17.15 9.19
CA GLY A 20 7.36 -18.16 9.30
C GLY A 20 7.36 -19.25 8.24
N LEU A 21 8.55 -19.84 8.08
CA LEU A 21 8.92 -21.07 7.38
C LEU A 21 8.30 -21.29 5.98
N SER A 22 9.20 -21.14 5.01
CA SER A 22 9.17 -21.74 3.67
C SER A 22 8.61 -23.17 3.69
N ASP A 23 7.43 -23.37 3.07
CA ASP A 23 7.16 -24.49 2.12
C ASP A 23 5.72 -24.51 1.57
N SER A 24 4.85 -23.57 1.96
CA SER A 24 3.50 -23.52 1.41
C SER A 24 3.04 -22.08 1.29
N VAL A 25 3.43 -21.40 0.21
CA VAL A 25 2.76 -20.16 -0.21
C VAL A 25 1.46 -20.61 -0.91
N PRO A 26 0.28 -20.49 -0.27
CA PRO A 26 -0.96 -20.89 -0.91
C PRO A 26 -1.21 -19.93 -2.09
N GLY A 27 -1.85 -20.41 -3.16
CA GLY A 27 -2.16 -19.56 -4.32
C GLY A 27 -2.99 -18.30 -3.99
N GLU A 28 -3.64 -18.26 -2.83
CA GLU A 28 -4.29 -17.06 -2.28
C GLU A 28 -3.29 -15.98 -1.88
N LEU A 29 -2.15 -16.32 -1.29
CA LEU A 29 -1.13 -15.34 -0.92
C LEU A 29 -0.53 -14.67 -2.16
N ALA A 30 -0.35 -15.42 -3.25
CA ALA A 30 0.11 -14.86 -4.51
C ALA A 30 -0.90 -13.85 -5.11
N LYS A 31 -2.21 -14.12 -4.98
CA LYS A 31 -3.26 -13.20 -5.42
C LYS A 31 -3.32 -11.95 -4.55
N GLU A 32 -3.22 -12.11 -3.23
CA GLU A 32 -3.14 -11.00 -2.27
C GLU A 32 -1.97 -10.08 -2.60
N VAL A 33 -0.79 -10.67 -2.88
CA VAL A 33 0.42 -9.92 -3.23
C VAL A 33 0.23 -9.10 -4.50
N LEU A 34 -0.29 -9.70 -5.57
CA LEU A 34 -0.56 -8.99 -6.82
C LEU A 34 -1.59 -7.86 -6.66
N ALA A 35 -2.64 -8.11 -5.87
CA ALA A 35 -3.66 -7.10 -5.56
C ALA A 35 -3.09 -5.95 -4.73
N SER A 36 -2.26 -6.27 -3.72
CA SER A 36 -1.59 -5.27 -2.88
C SER A 36 -0.59 -4.42 -3.67
N ASP A 37 0.15 -5.02 -4.60
CA ASP A 37 1.04 -4.28 -5.50
C ASP A 37 0.26 -3.32 -6.40
N THR A 38 -0.87 -3.78 -6.94
CA THR A 38 -1.77 -2.92 -7.73
C THR A 38 -2.30 -1.74 -6.91
N ALA A 39 -2.71 -1.98 -5.65
CA ALA A 39 -3.17 -0.93 -4.74
C ALA A 39 -2.06 0.09 -4.44
N LEU A 40 -0.83 -0.38 -4.19
CA LEU A 40 0.34 0.46 -3.96
C LEU A 40 0.71 1.28 -5.19
N ASN A 41 0.62 0.71 -6.40
CA ASN A 41 0.89 1.43 -7.63
C ASN A 41 -0.10 2.60 -7.82
N HIS A 42 -1.39 2.41 -7.54
CA HIS A 42 -2.36 3.51 -7.55
C HIS A 42 -2.05 4.56 -6.50
N TYR A 43 -1.67 4.14 -5.30
CA TYR A 43 -1.29 5.04 -4.22
C TYR A 43 -0.12 5.95 -4.60
N PHE A 44 0.97 5.36 -5.13
CA PHE A 44 2.14 6.12 -5.57
C PHE A 44 1.88 6.98 -6.81
N ALA A 45 0.93 6.59 -7.66
CA ALA A 45 0.49 7.40 -8.80
C ALA A 45 -0.39 8.59 -8.40
N GLY A 46 -0.83 8.68 -7.13
CA GLY A 46 -1.78 9.69 -6.68
C GLY A 46 -3.23 9.39 -7.06
N ASP A 47 -3.50 8.21 -7.62
CA ASP A 47 -4.86 7.72 -7.92
C ASP A 47 -5.54 7.26 -6.61
N LEU A 48 -5.74 8.18 -5.67
CA LEU A 48 -6.22 7.88 -4.31
C LEU A 48 -7.55 7.13 -4.27
N GLU A 49 -8.47 7.42 -5.19
CA GLU A 49 -9.77 6.74 -5.29
C GLU A 49 -9.62 5.25 -5.65
N LYS A 50 -8.77 4.95 -6.63
CA LYS A 50 -8.48 3.56 -7.03
C LYS A 50 -7.68 2.84 -5.97
N ALA A 51 -6.72 3.52 -5.35
CA ALA A 51 -5.93 2.99 -4.24
C ALA A 51 -6.84 2.63 -3.07
N TYR A 52 -7.76 3.52 -2.67
CA TYR A 52 -8.70 3.30 -1.58
C TYR A 52 -9.56 2.06 -1.85
N SER A 53 -10.16 1.97 -3.03
CA SER A 53 -11.01 0.85 -3.42
C SER A 53 -10.26 -0.48 -3.38
N ALA A 54 -9.02 -0.51 -3.89
CA ALA A 54 -8.19 -1.71 -3.89
C ALA A 54 -7.77 -2.13 -2.48
N PHE A 55 -7.36 -1.17 -1.62
CA PHE A 55 -7.03 -1.47 -0.22
C PHE A 55 -8.24 -1.88 0.61
N GLN A 56 -9.43 -1.37 0.31
CA GLN A 56 -10.65 -1.79 1.00
C GLN A 56 -10.96 -3.26 0.73
N ILE A 57 -10.88 -3.68 -0.54
CA ILE A 57 -11.07 -5.10 -0.92
C ILE A 57 -10.05 -6.00 -0.20
N LEU A 58 -8.79 -5.57 -0.11
CA LEU A 58 -7.73 -6.31 0.58
C LEU A 58 -7.95 -6.37 2.10
N GLN A 59 -8.38 -5.26 2.71
CA GLN A 59 -8.70 -5.19 4.13
C GLN A 59 -9.92 -6.04 4.49
N ASP A 60 -10.92 -6.11 3.61
CA ASP A 60 -12.10 -6.95 3.81
C ASP A 60 -11.75 -8.45 3.64
N ALA A 61 -10.82 -8.77 2.73
CA ALA A 61 -10.35 -10.14 2.51
C ALA A 61 -9.41 -10.65 3.61
N ALA A 62 -8.60 -9.76 4.21
CA ALA A 62 -7.63 -10.10 5.25
C ALA A 62 -7.65 -9.05 6.38
N PRO A 63 -8.70 -9.03 7.22
CA PRO A 63 -8.89 -7.98 8.23
C PRO A 63 -7.81 -7.96 9.31
N GLU A 64 -7.10 -9.06 9.54
CA GLU A 64 -5.95 -9.10 10.45
C GLU A 64 -4.72 -8.32 9.93
N ARG A 65 -4.66 -8.02 8.62
CA ARG A 65 -3.54 -7.32 7.99
C ARG A 65 -3.64 -5.81 8.23
N ARG A 66 -3.07 -5.36 9.35
CA ARG A 66 -3.02 -3.93 9.72
C ARG A 66 -2.42 -3.01 8.66
N LEU A 67 -1.60 -3.56 7.76
CA LEU A 67 -0.98 -2.79 6.67
C LEU A 67 -2.03 -2.12 5.77
N PHE A 68 -3.10 -2.83 5.39
CA PHE A 68 -4.11 -2.28 4.47
C PHE A 68 -4.91 -1.17 5.15
N GLY A 69 -5.30 -1.36 6.42
CA GLY A 69 -5.92 -0.34 7.26
C GLY A 69 -5.06 0.92 7.39
N LEU A 70 -3.74 0.77 7.59
CA LEU A 70 -2.83 1.91 7.62
C LEU A 70 -2.83 2.70 6.29
N TYR A 71 -2.85 2.02 5.15
CA TYR A 71 -2.94 2.72 3.85
C TYR A 71 -4.29 3.39 3.64
N LEU A 72 -5.40 2.79 4.09
CA LEU A 72 -6.72 3.42 4.05
C LEU A 72 -6.76 4.71 4.87
N GLU A 73 -6.20 4.70 6.09
CA GLU A 73 -6.06 5.88 6.93
C GLU A 73 -5.22 6.98 6.25
N ARG A 74 -4.08 6.60 5.67
CA ARG A 74 -3.20 7.51 4.91
C ARG A 74 -3.93 8.12 3.72
N ILE A 75 -4.68 7.31 2.97
CA ILE A 75 -5.44 7.79 1.81
C ILE A 75 -6.55 8.75 2.26
N ALA A 76 -7.28 8.43 3.33
CA ALA A 76 -8.30 9.32 3.87
C ALA A 76 -7.71 10.69 4.29
N ALA A 77 -6.54 10.66 4.95
CA ALA A 77 -5.82 11.89 5.30
C ALA A 77 -5.40 12.69 4.05
N LEU A 78 -4.86 12.03 3.03
CA LEU A 78 -4.47 12.66 1.76
C LEU A 78 -5.66 13.20 0.96
N GLN A 79 -6.81 12.52 0.98
CA GLN A 79 -8.04 13.00 0.36
C GLN A 79 -8.57 14.26 1.05
N SER A 80 -8.44 14.33 2.38
CA SER A 80 -8.85 15.51 3.15
C SER A 80 -7.85 16.68 3.03
N GLN A 81 -6.55 16.40 2.98
CA GLN A 81 -5.50 17.42 2.90
C GLN A 81 -5.26 17.89 1.45
N GLY A 82 -5.62 17.05 0.47
CA GLY A 82 -5.25 17.20 -0.92
C GLY A 82 -3.83 16.69 -1.18
N ILE A 83 -3.65 16.01 -2.32
CA ILE A 83 -2.31 15.74 -2.85
C ILE A 83 -1.88 16.93 -3.72
N GLY A 84 -0.68 17.45 -3.49
CA GLY A 84 -0.10 18.47 -4.36
C GLY A 84 0.13 17.93 -5.78
N PRO A 85 0.24 18.80 -6.80
CA PRO A 85 0.54 18.39 -8.17
C PRO A 85 1.88 17.66 -8.30
N ASP A 86 2.77 17.82 -7.32
CA ASP A 86 4.08 17.16 -7.23
C ASP A 86 4.09 15.92 -6.32
N TRP A 87 2.93 15.25 -6.17
CA TRP A 87 2.84 14.03 -5.38
C TRP A 87 3.90 13.02 -5.82
N ASP A 88 4.81 12.69 -4.90
CA ASP A 88 5.94 11.80 -5.14
C ASP A 88 5.73 10.42 -4.52
N GLY A 89 4.53 10.15 -4.02
CA GLY A 89 4.18 8.91 -3.35
C GLY A 89 4.64 8.84 -1.90
N VAL A 90 5.09 9.95 -1.31
CA VAL A 90 5.54 10.00 0.09
C VAL A 90 4.45 10.58 0.98
N PHE A 91 3.99 9.78 1.94
CA PHE A 91 3.10 10.26 2.98
C PHE A 91 3.88 11.03 4.03
N GLU A 92 3.80 12.36 3.99
CA GLU A 92 4.29 13.18 5.10
C GLU A 92 3.23 13.25 6.19
N HIS A 93 3.44 12.51 7.28
CA HIS A 93 2.63 12.69 8.47
C HIS A 93 3.03 14.01 9.11
N THR A 94 2.31 15.08 8.77
CA THR A 94 2.48 16.43 9.31
C THR A 94 1.94 16.51 10.75
N SER A 95 2.46 15.68 11.65
CA SER A 95 2.28 15.92 13.08
C SER A 95 3.32 16.95 13.53
N LYS A 96 2.85 18.12 13.92
CA LYS A 96 3.58 19.01 14.84
C LYS A 96 3.71 18.38 16.22
#